data_AF-A0A7V9V1I7-F1
#
_entry.id   AF-A0A7V9V1I7-F1
#
_cell.length_a   1.000
_cell.length_b   1.000
_cell.length_c   1.000
_cell.angle_alpha   90.00
_cell.angle_beta   90.00
_cell.angle_gamma   90.00
#
_symmetry.space_group_name_H-M   'P 1'
#
loop_
_entity.id
_entity.type
_entity.pdbx_description
1 polymer ?
#
loop_
_entity_poly.entity_id
_entity_poly.type
_entity_poly.pdbx_seq_one_letter_code
_entity_poly.pdbx_strand_id
1 'polypeptide(L)'
;VRTSAELAGAREAAEREAQAAFGDGTLYLERYLERPRHIEVQLLADAHGHVVALGERDCSVQRRHQKVLEEAPAPGLDTQLREALLQAAVAFGRAIGYRSAGTVEFVVDDEEFFFLELNGRIQVEHPVTELVTGLDLVAEQIRIAAGEELADHSQQVDGHALEVRLYAEDPRTFLPQTGRIERLRLPAGVRVDAGVEEGDEIGLAYDPLIAKLVAHGRSRDDALDRLAAALDETEIAGVTTNLPFLRWLVRHPLVRAGEATTAFLVEHPPLSPRALLRAPSAWRRPWRLNLPAPPPAPPPDVDAESHRHGTTIGGSSTVTAPMPGTVIRVEVAPGAETKARQPLVVLEAMKMEIPVHSPFAGTVSAVHVSAGDRVAGGAPLVELES
;
A
#
# COMPACT_ATOMS: atom_id res chain seq x y z
N VAL A 1 -4.18 6.29 -24.13
CA VAL A 1 -4.72 6.81 -25.41
C VAL A 1 -5.95 7.64 -25.06
N ARG A 2 -5.91 8.96 -25.28
CA ARG A 2 -7.04 9.87 -25.03
C ARG A 2 -7.72 10.34 -26.31
N THR A 3 -7.03 10.22 -27.45
CA THR A 3 -7.56 10.57 -28.76
C THR A 3 -7.39 9.43 -29.76
N SER A 4 -8.24 9.38 -30.79
CA SER A 4 -8.14 8.34 -31.83
C SER A 4 -6.82 8.39 -32.60
N ALA A 5 -6.21 9.56 -32.73
CA ALA A 5 -4.94 9.76 -33.42
C ALA A 5 -3.76 9.06 -32.70
N GLU A 6 -3.82 8.96 -31.37
CA GLU A 6 -2.80 8.28 -30.56
C GLU A 6 -2.89 6.75 -30.64
N LEU A 7 -4.05 6.21 -31.02
CA LEU A 7 -4.34 4.78 -30.88
C LEU A 7 -3.40 3.90 -31.70
N ALA A 8 -3.14 4.29 -32.96
CA ALA A 8 -2.31 3.48 -33.85
C ALA A 8 -0.89 3.29 -33.29
N GLY A 9 -0.24 4.38 -32.90
CA GLY A 9 1.12 4.34 -32.34
C GLY A 9 1.17 3.62 -30.98
N ALA A 10 0.18 3.84 -30.12
CA ALA A 10 0.11 3.18 -28.82
C ALA A 10 -0.14 1.67 -28.95
N ARG A 11 -1.03 1.26 -29.87
CA ARG A 11 -1.30 -0.16 -30.15
C ARG A 11 -0.04 -0.88 -30.64
N GLU A 12 0.64 -0.32 -31.64
CA GLU A 12 1.87 -0.93 -32.16
C GLU A 12 2.98 -1.03 -31.11
N ALA A 13 3.09 -0.05 -30.21
CA ALA A 13 4.03 -0.09 -29.10
C ALA A 13 3.67 -1.21 -28.11
N ALA A 14 2.41 -1.29 -27.70
CA ALA A 14 1.92 -2.30 -26.76
C ALA A 14 1.99 -3.72 -27.34
N GLU A 15 1.67 -3.92 -28.63
CA GLU A 15 1.79 -5.22 -29.31
C GLU A 15 3.24 -5.72 -29.30
N ARG A 16 4.21 -4.84 -29.59
CA ARG A 16 5.64 -5.19 -29.54
C ARG A 16 6.09 -5.55 -28.13
N GLU A 17 5.65 -4.80 -27.13
CA GLU A 17 5.97 -5.07 -25.72
C GLU A 17 5.37 -6.41 -25.27
N ALA A 18 4.10 -6.66 -25.57
CA ALA A 18 3.42 -7.91 -25.23
C ALA A 18 4.06 -9.11 -25.94
N GLN A 19 4.38 -8.99 -27.22
CA GLN A 19 5.07 -10.04 -27.97
C GLN A 19 6.46 -10.34 -27.41
N ALA A 20 7.21 -9.31 -27.00
CA ALA A 20 8.54 -9.48 -26.43
C ALA A 20 8.50 -10.10 -25.02
N ALA A 21 7.54 -9.69 -24.19
CA ALA A 21 7.43 -10.14 -22.80
C ALA A 21 6.75 -11.52 -22.66
N PHE A 22 5.73 -11.80 -23.48
CA PHE A 22 4.84 -12.95 -23.31
C PHE A 22 4.80 -13.89 -24.52
N GLY A 23 5.43 -13.52 -25.64
CA GLY A 23 5.35 -14.31 -26.87
C GLY A 23 3.99 -14.22 -27.58
N ASP A 24 3.09 -13.35 -27.11
CA ASP A 24 1.76 -13.12 -27.63
C ASP A 24 1.48 -11.62 -27.70
N GLY A 25 1.27 -11.10 -28.91
CA GLY A 25 0.92 -9.69 -29.16
C GLY A 25 -0.56 -9.36 -28.99
N THR A 26 -1.38 -10.30 -28.53
CA THR A 26 -2.83 -10.07 -28.32
C THR A 26 -3.04 -8.98 -27.27
N LEU A 27 -3.76 -7.93 -27.67
CA LEU A 27 -4.13 -6.83 -26.78
C LEU A 27 -5.62 -6.87 -26.48
N TYR A 28 -5.97 -6.48 -25.26
CA TYR A 28 -7.33 -6.07 -24.91
C TYR A 28 -7.39 -4.55 -24.76
N LEU A 29 -8.53 -3.97 -25.12
CA LEU A 29 -8.79 -2.54 -25.00
C LEU A 29 -9.79 -2.35 -23.88
N GLU A 30 -9.37 -1.68 -22.82
CA GLU A 30 -10.22 -1.36 -21.67
C GLU A 30 -10.51 0.13 -21.63
N ARG A 31 -11.72 0.48 -21.16
CA ARG A 31 -12.11 1.88 -20.95
C ARG A 31 -11.25 2.45 -19.82
N TYR A 32 -10.57 3.56 -20.10
CA TYR A 32 -9.84 4.30 -19.08
C TYR A 32 -10.81 5.14 -18.24
N LEU A 33 -10.73 5.01 -16.92
CA LEU A 33 -11.52 5.77 -15.94
C LEU A 33 -10.62 6.85 -15.30
N GLU A 34 -11.13 8.07 -15.14
CA GLU A 34 -10.28 9.20 -14.77
C GLU A 34 -10.05 9.32 -13.27
N ARG A 35 -11.11 9.18 -12.46
CA ARG A 35 -11.04 9.31 -11.01
C ARG A 35 -11.67 8.10 -10.30
N PRO A 36 -11.27 6.87 -10.66
CA PRO A 36 -11.94 5.69 -10.17
C PRO A 36 -11.75 5.51 -8.66
N ARG A 37 -12.81 5.04 -8.02
CA ARG A 37 -12.82 4.47 -6.68
C ARG A 37 -12.83 2.96 -6.76
N HIS A 38 -12.09 2.31 -5.87
CA HIS A 38 -12.11 0.87 -5.71
C HIS A 38 -13.15 0.53 -4.65
N ILE A 39 -14.32 0.04 -5.08
CA ILE A 39 -15.42 -0.34 -4.19
C ILE A 39 -15.62 -1.84 -4.30
N GLU A 40 -15.75 -2.52 -3.16
CA GLU A 40 -15.90 -3.97 -3.15
C GLU A 40 -17.08 -4.41 -2.28
N VAL A 41 -17.72 -5.50 -2.67
CA VAL A 41 -18.90 -6.05 -1.99
C VAL A 41 -18.55 -7.35 -1.32
N GLN A 42 -18.82 -7.44 -0.02
CA GLN A 42 -18.65 -8.70 0.72
C GLN A 42 -19.78 -9.66 0.34
N LEU A 43 -19.43 -10.83 -0.20
CA LEU A 43 -20.39 -11.92 -0.41
C LEU A 43 -20.27 -12.97 0.69
N LEU A 44 -21.41 -13.59 1.00
CA LEU A 44 -21.49 -14.81 1.79
C LEU A 44 -22.51 -15.74 1.13
N ALA A 45 -22.13 -17.00 0.91
CA ALA A 45 -22.97 -17.97 0.22
C ALA A 45 -22.87 -19.37 0.83
N ASP A 46 -23.99 -20.09 0.89
CA ASP A 46 -24.04 -21.46 1.44
C ASP A 46 -24.18 -22.54 0.37
N ALA A 47 -24.23 -23.79 0.84
CA ALA A 47 -24.42 -24.96 -0.02
C ALA A 47 -25.87 -25.13 -0.54
N HIS A 48 -26.81 -24.34 -0.02
CA HIS A 48 -28.26 -24.47 -0.19
C HIS A 48 -28.82 -23.44 -1.20
N GLY A 49 -27.94 -22.62 -1.79
CA GLY A 49 -28.28 -21.66 -2.84
C GLY A 49 -28.56 -20.25 -2.32
N HIS A 50 -28.36 -20.00 -1.02
CA HIS A 50 -28.42 -18.65 -0.47
C HIS A 50 -27.13 -17.90 -0.79
N VAL A 51 -27.27 -16.69 -1.30
CA VAL A 51 -26.17 -15.75 -1.57
C VAL A 51 -26.63 -14.37 -1.11
N VAL A 52 -25.86 -13.77 -0.21
CA VAL A 52 -26.13 -12.45 0.37
C VAL A 52 -24.91 -11.55 0.22
N ALA A 53 -25.13 -10.24 0.10
CA ALA A 53 -24.07 -9.23 0.00
C ALA A 53 -24.03 -8.39 1.27
N LEU A 54 -23.04 -8.57 2.15
CA LEU A 54 -22.92 -7.94 3.47
C LEU A 54 -22.37 -6.50 3.39
N GLY A 55 -23.00 -5.66 2.58
CA GLY A 55 -22.58 -4.29 2.32
C GLY A 55 -21.31 -4.17 1.47
N GLU A 56 -20.85 -2.93 1.33
CA GLU A 56 -19.68 -2.57 0.54
C GLU A 56 -18.56 -1.94 1.37
N ARG A 57 -17.34 -1.98 0.82
CA ARG A 57 -16.15 -1.31 1.36
C ARG A 57 -15.53 -0.41 0.30
N ASP A 58 -14.97 0.72 0.72
CA ASP A 58 -14.09 1.54 -0.09
C ASP A 58 -12.63 1.25 0.25
N CYS A 59 -11.86 0.83 -0.75
CA CYS A 59 -10.44 0.53 -0.65
C CYS A 59 -9.60 1.40 -1.61
N SER A 60 -10.12 2.57 -1.98
CA SER A 60 -9.50 3.47 -2.94
C SER A 60 -8.13 3.98 -2.49
N VAL A 61 -7.90 4.10 -1.18
CA VAL A 61 -6.60 4.52 -0.65
C VAL A 61 -5.64 3.32 -0.68
N GLN A 62 -5.00 3.17 -1.82
CA GLN A 62 -4.05 2.09 -2.10
C GLN A 62 -2.79 2.63 -2.80
N ARG A 63 -1.69 1.90 -2.66
CA ARG A 63 -0.42 2.20 -3.33
C ARG A 63 0.00 0.99 -4.15
N ARG A 64 0.09 1.14 -5.48
CA ARG A 64 0.55 0.06 -6.38
C ARG A 64 -0.15 -1.27 -6.09
N HIS A 65 -1.49 -1.23 -5.99
CA HIS A 65 -2.36 -2.37 -5.68
C HIS A 65 -2.28 -2.89 -4.22
N GLN A 66 -1.49 -2.28 -3.35
CA GLN A 66 -1.51 -2.55 -1.91
C GLN A 66 -2.52 -1.62 -1.23
N LYS A 67 -3.63 -2.17 -0.72
CA LYS A 67 -4.63 -1.43 0.07
C LYS A 67 -4.00 -0.97 1.40
N VAL A 68 -4.26 0.28 1.77
CA VAL A 68 -3.63 0.95 2.94
C VAL A 68 -4.68 1.37 3.98
N LEU A 69 -5.77 1.96 3.50
CA LEU A 69 -6.91 2.37 4.31
C LEU A 69 -8.18 1.88 3.63
N GLU A 70 -9.01 1.21 4.42
CA GLU A 70 -10.26 0.60 3.99
C GLU A 70 -11.37 1.07 4.91
N GLU A 71 -12.57 1.25 4.37
CA GLU A 71 -13.70 1.70 5.17
C GLU A 71 -15.03 1.11 4.72
N ALA A 72 -15.94 0.95 5.67
CA ALA A 72 -17.30 0.46 5.45
C ALA A 72 -18.30 1.30 6.25
N PRO A 73 -19.43 1.73 5.66
CA PRO A 73 -19.77 1.70 4.23
C PRO A 73 -18.91 2.67 3.38
N ALA A 74 -19.01 2.59 2.05
CA ALA A 74 -18.30 3.51 1.16
C ALA A 74 -18.86 4.95 1.27
N PRO A 75 -18.01 5.97 1.51
CA PRO A 75 -18.48 7.35 1.69
C PRO A 75 -19.06 7.92 0.39
N GLY A 76 -20.12 8.73 0.50
CA GLY A 76 -20.67 9.47 -0.64
C GLY A 76 -21.25 8.62 -1.78
N LEU A 77 -21.41 7.31 -1.60
CA LEU A 77 -22.02 6.43 -2.60
C LEU A 77 -23.55 6.59 -2.57
N ASP A 78 -24.14 6.93 -3.72
CA ASP A 78 -25.58 7.05 -3.88
C ASP A 78 -26.32 5.75 -3.51
N THR A 79 -27.54 5.88 -2.99
CA THR A 79 -28.31 4.72 -2.51
C THR A 79 -28.68 3.77 -3.65
N GLN A 80 -29.06 4.29 -4.82
CA GLN A 80 -29.43 3.46 -5.98
C GLN A 80 -28.21 2.75 -6.54
N LEU A 81 -27.08 3.47 -6.64
CA LEU A 81 -25.82 2.90 -7.07
C LEU A 81 -25.34 1.78 -6.12
N ARG A 82 -25.43 2.01 -4.80
CA ARG A 82 -25.14 0.99 -3.79
C ARG A 82 -26.01 -0.24 -3.98
N GLU A 83 -27.33 -0.07 -4.10
CA GLU A 83 -28.24 -1.20 -4.28
C GLU A 83 -27.91 -1.99 -5.56
N ALA A 84 -27.62 -1.29 -6.67
CA ALA A 84 -27.23 -1.91 -7.92
C ALA A 84 -25.92 -2.72 -7.81
N LEU A 85 -24.91 -2.18 -7.10
CA LEU A 85 -23.64 -2.88 -6.81
C LEU A 85 -23.88 -4.18 -6.02
N LEU A 86 -24.64 -4.09 -4.93
CA LEU A 86 -24.95 -5.26 -4.08
C LEU A 86 -25.73 -6.33 -4.87
N GLN A 87 -26.73 -5.92 -5.65
CA GLN A 87 -27.51 -6.82 -6.48
C GLN A 87 -26.67 -7.49 -7.58
N ALA A 88 -25.77 -6.73 -8.23
CA ALA A 88 -24.86 -7.26 -9.24
C ALA A 88 -23.90 -8.31 -8.64
N ALA A 89 -23.35 -8.05 -7.46
CA ALA A 89 -22.48 -8.99 -6.75
C ALA A 89 -23.22 -10.29 -6.39
N VAL A 90 -24.44 -10.19 -5.85
CA VAL A 90 -25.27 -11.37 -5.53
C VAL A 90 -25.61 -12.16 -6.80
N ALA A 91 -25.99 -11.48 -7.88
CA ALA A 91 -26.29 -12.13 -9.16
C ALA A 91 -25.07 -12.87 -9.71
N PHE A 92 -23.88 -12.26 -9.64
CA PHE A 92 -22.62 -12.90 -10.03
C PHE A 92 -22.31 -14.13 -9.17
N GLY A 93 -22.39 -14.01 -7.84
CA GLY A 93 -22.18 -15.13 -6.92
C GLY A 93 -23.12 -16.30 -7.16
N ARG A 94 -24.40 -16.04 -7.46
CA ARG A 94 -25.39 -17.08 -7.83
C ARG A 94 -25.03 -17.73 -9.16
N ALA A 95 -24.65 -16.95 -10.17
CA ALA A 95 -24.36 -17.45 -11.51
C ALA A 95 -23.19 -18.46 -11.53
N ILE A 96 -22.20 -18.27 -10.67
CA ILE A 96 -21.03 -19.16 -10.57
C ILE A 96 -21.21 -20.28 -9.52
N GLY A 97 -22.34 -20.33 -8.81
CA GLY A 97 -22.56 -21.27 -7.72
C GLY A 97 -21.58 -21.08 -6.56
N TYR A 98 -21.29 -19.83 -6.19
CA TYR A 98 -20.30 -19.46 -5.17
C TYR A 98 -20.65 -20.03 -3.79
N ARG A 99 -19.64 -20.26 -2.95
CA ARG A 99 -19.77 -20.77 -1.58
C ARG A 99 -18.74 -20.12 -0.66
N SER A 100 -19.06 -20.05 0.62
CA SER A 100 -18.26 -19.38 1.67
C SER A 100 -18.23 -17.85 1.50
N ALA A 101 -17.29 -17.19 2.17
CA ALA A 101 -17.05 -15.76 2.03
C ALA A 101 -16.27 -15.47 0.73
N GLY A 102 -16.62 -14.38 0.06
CA GLY A 102 -15.92 -13.89 -1.11
C GLY A 102 -16.06 -12.38 -1.24
N THR A 103 -15.36 -11.79 -2.19
CA THR A 103 -15.50 -10.35 -2.43
C THR A 103 -15.53 -10.08 -3.92
N VAL A 104 -16.54 -9.34 -4.37
CA VAL A 104 -16.61 -8.84 -5.74
C VAL A 104 -16.05 -7.43 -5.74
N GLU A 105 -14.99 -7.23 -6.53
CA GLU A 105 -14.33 -5.93 -6.65
C GLU A 105 -14.89 -5.19 -7.86
N PHE A 106 -15.22 -3.92 -7.65
CA PHE A 106 -15.71 -3.01 -8.65
C PHE A 106 -14.84 -1.77 -8.73
N VAL A 107 -14.82 -1.18 -9.92
CA VAL A 107 -14.34 0.18 -10.12
C VAL A 107 -15.54 1.08 -10.33
N VAL A 108 -15.65 2.13 -9.52
CA VAL A 108 -16.75 3.11 -9.58
C VAL A 108 -16.19 4.44 -10.09
N ASP A 109 -16.83 5.01 -11.11
CA ASP A 109 -16.50 6.32 -11.69
C ASP A 109 -17.83 7.07 -11.88
N ASP A 110 -18.03 8.14 -11.10
CA ASP A 110 -19.30 8.86 -10.97
C ASP A 110 -20.50 7.95 -10.63
N GLU A 111 -21.47 7.84 -11.55
CA GLU A 111 -22.70 7.06 -11.39
C GLU A 111 -22.60 5.65 -12.03
N GLU A 112 -21.46 5.32 -12.64
CA GLU A 112 -21.22 4.02 -13.28
C GLU A 112 -20.30 3.15 -12.43
N PHE A 113 -20.51 1.83 -12.51
CA PHE A 113 -19.61 0.85 -11.94
C PHE A 113 -19.28 -0.25 -12.93
N PHE A 114 -18.08 -0.80 -12.79
CA PHE A 114 -17.52 -1.83 -13.66
C PHE A 114 -16.98 -2.96 -12.81
N PHE A 115 -17.28 -4.20 -13.18
CA PHE A 115 -16.73 -5.38 -12.53
C PHE A 115 -15.23 -5.49 -12.82
N LEU A 116 -14.43 -5.70 -11.77
CA LEU A 116 -13.00 -5.97 -11.90
C LEU A 116 -12.74 -7.47 -11.79
N GLU A 117 -13.01 -8.04 -10.62
CA GLU A 117 -12.81 -9.47 -10.36
C GLU A 117 -13.64 -9.96 -9.16
N LEU A 118 -13.62 -11.28 -8.94
CA LEU A 118 -14.06 -11.88 -7.69
C LEU A 118 -12.86 -12.54 -7.02
N ASN A 119 -12.64 -12.18 -5.77
CA ASN A 119 -11.67 -12.82 -4.89
C ASN A 119 -12.36 -13.96 -4.12
N GLY A 120 -12.00 -15.20 -4.48
CA GLY A 120 -12.56 -16.45 -3.97
C GLY A 120 -12.15 -16.81 -2.54
N ARG A 121 -12.02 -15.82 -1.65
CA ARG A 121 -11.46 -15.94 -0.30
C ARG A 121 -11.98 -14.82 0.60
N ILE A 122 -11.78 -14.96 1.91
CA ILE A 122 -11.94 -13.83 2.84
C ILE A 122 -10.89 -12.77 2.52
N GLN A 123 -11.30 -11.50 2.54
CA GLN A 123 -10.40 -10.36 2.35
C GLN A 123 -9.71 -9.99 3.66
N VAL A 124 -8.55 -9.33 3.57
CA VAL A 124 -7.77 -8.91 4.75
C VAL A 124 -8.57 -7.91 5.59
N GLU A 125 -9.25 -7.02 4.88
CA GLU A 125 -10.09 -5.90 5.32
C GLU A 125 -11.52 -6.30 5.70
N HIS A 126 -11.81 -7.59 5.83
CA HIS A 126 -13.12 -8.04 6.34
C HIS A 126 -13.53 -7.46 7.72
N PRO A 127 -12.63 -7.06 8.65
CA PRO A 127 -13.04 -6.50 9.93
C PRO A 127 -13.91 -5.24 9.84
N VAL A 128 -13.75 -4.39 8.82
CA VAL A 128 -14.63 -3.21 8.70
C VAL A 128 -16.07 -3.64 8.42
N THR A 129 -16.28 -4.71 7.64
CA THR A 129 -17.61 -5.30 7.43
C THR A 129 -18.14 -5.92 8.72
N GLU A 130 -17.31 -6.68 9.44
CA GLU A 130 -17.72 -7.30 10.72
C GLU A 130 -18.18 -6.26 11.73
N LEU A 131 -17.44 -5.14 11.88
CA LEU A 131 -17.77 -4.13 12.88
C LEU A 131 -19.06 -3.37 12.57
N VAL A 132 -19.41 -3.16 11.29
CA VAL A 132 -20.68 -2.48 10.93
C VAL A 132 -21.87 -3.42 10.83
N THR A 133 -21.64 -4.73 10.69
CA THR A 133 -22.72 -5.74 10.59
C THR A 133 -22.95 -6.52 11.89
N GLY A 134 -21.95 -6.55 12.79
CA GLY A 134 -21.95 -7.38 13.98
C GLY A 134 -21.75 -8.88 13.71
N LEU A 135 -21.37 -9.26 12.49
CA LEU A 135 -21.16 -10.65 12.10
C LEU A 135 -19.69 -11.04 12.29
N ASP A 136 -19.46 -12.32 12.62
CA ASP A 136 -18.15 -12.97 12.58
C ASP A 136 -18.09 -13.78 11.28
N LEU A 137 -17.40 -13.25 10.28
CA LEU A 137 -17.34 -13.83 8.94
C LEU A 137 -16.58 -15.15 8.95
N VAL A 138 -15.55 -15.29 9.78
CA VAL A 138 -14.80 -16.55 9.88
C VAL A 138 -15.69 -17.64 10.50
N ALA A 139 -16.46 -17.31 11.54
CA ALA A 139 -17.43 -18.24 12.11
C ALA A 139 -18.52 -18.63 11.10
N GLU A 140 -19.03 -17.68 10.29
CA GLU A 140 -19.96 -18.02 9.20
C GLU A 140 -19.33 -18.94 8.15
N GLN A 141 -18.07 -18.71 7.76
CA GLN A 141 -17.37 -19.60 6.84
C GLN A 141 -17.30 -21.03 7.38
N ILE A 142 -17.04 -21.22 8.68
CA ILE A 142 -16.99 -22.53 9.32
C ILE A 142 -18.38 -23.19 9.35
N ARG A 143 -19.44 -22.45 9.70
CA ARG A 143 -20.83 -22.94 9.67
C ARG A 143 -21.24 -23.39 8.27
N ILE A 144 -20.99 -22.57 7.25
CA ILE A 144 -21.24 -22.91 5.85
C ILE A 144 -20.47 -24.16 5.44
N ALA A 145 -19.19 -24.26 5.81
CA ALA A 145 -18.38 -25.43 5.51
C ALA A 145 -18.89 -26.70 6.21
N ALA A 146 -19.52 -26.56 7.38
CA ALA A 146 -20.21 -27.64 8.09
C ALA A 146 -21.57 -28.02 7.46
N GLY A 147 -22.03 -27.29 6.43
CA GLY A 147 -23.28 -27.54 5.73
C GLY A 147 -24.50 -26.84 6.35
N GLU A 148 -24.30 -25.91 7.27
CA GLU A 148 -25.38 -25.09 7.82
C GLU A 148 -25.94 -24.12 6.76
N GLU A 149 -27.23 -23.79 6.89
CA GLU A 149 -27.88 -22.74 6.11
C GLU A 149 -27.49 -21.37 6.63
N LEU A 150 -27.38 -20.40 5.72
CA LEU A 150 -27.19 -19.00 6.10
C LEU A 150 -28.39 -18.50 6.89
N ALA A 151 -28.11 -17.89 8.04
CA ALA A 151 -29.13 -17.16 8.78
C ALA A 151 -29.65 -15.97 7.97
N ASP A 152 -30.88 -15.55 8.25
CA ASP A 152 -31.42 -14.32 7.67
C ASP A 152 -30.70 -13.11 8.26
N HIS A 153 -29.68 -12.66 7.55
CA HIS A 153 -28.96 -11.44 7.85
C HIS A 153 -29.69 -10.24 7.22
N SER A 154 -30.88 -9.92 7.73
CA SER A 154 -31.54 -8.64 7.40
C SER A 154 -30.62 -7.49 7.82
N GLN A 155 -30.09 -6.76 6.83
CA GLN A 155 -28.89 -5.95 6.99
C GLN A 155 -29.22 -4.59 7.58
N GLN A 156 -28.85 -4.39 8.83
CA GLN A 156 -28.62 -3.04 9.36
C GLN A 156 -27.12 -2.83 9.49
N VAL A 157 -26.61 -1.90 8.68
CA VAL A 157 -25.29 -1.33 8.84
C VAL A 157 -25.38 -0.36 10.02
N ASP A 158 -24.68 -0.65 11.10
CA ASP A 158 -24.58 0.23 12.26
C ASP A 158 -23.26 1.02 12.21
N GLY A 159 -23.37 2.35 12.18
CA GLY A 159 -22.23 3.25 12.20
C GLY A 159 -21.32 3.15 10.98
N HIS A 160 -20.02 3.35 11.21
CA HIS A 160 -18.96 3.37 10.21
C HIS A 160 -17.70 2.76 10.78
N ALA A 161 -16.97 1.97 10.00
CA ALA A 161 -15.70 1.40 10.38
C ALA A 161 -14.59 1.81 9.40
N LEU A 162 -13.39 2.06 9.93
CA LEU A 162 -12.18 2.28 9.17
C LEU A 162 -11.08 1.35 9.66
N GLU A 163 -10.33 0.78 8.73
CA GLU A 163 -9.13 -0.01 8.95
C GLU A 163 -7.92 0.69 8.35
N VAL A 164 -6.77 0.52 9.01
CA VAL A 164 -5.46 0.78 8.40
C VAL A 164 -4.52 -0.39 8.63
N ARG A 165 -3.63 -0.60 7.66
CA ARG A 165 -2.60 -1.63 7.72
C ARG A 165 -1.26 -1.06 8.21
N LEU A 166 -0.85 -1.44 9.42
CA LEU A 166 0.45 -1.13 9.97
C LEU A 166 1.49 -2.11 9.41
N TYR A 167 2.38 -1.61 8.55
CA TYR A 167 3.44 -2.38 7.91
C TYR A 167 4.83 -2.02 8.47
N ALA A 168 5.70 -3.02 8.51
CA ALA A 168 7.15 -2.84 8.56
C ALA A 168 7.65 -2.33 7.21
N GLU A 169 7.40 -1.06 6.93
CA GLU A 169 7.77 -0.38 5.70
C GLU A 169 8.31 1.01 6.00
N ASP A 170 9.27 1.49 5.21
CA ASP A 170 9.71 2.87 5.31
C ASP A 170 8.59 3.81 4.78
N PRO A 171 8.10 4.80 5.54
CA PRO A 171 6.94 5.60 5.14
C PRO A 171 7.19 6.55 3.96
N ARG A 172 8.42 6.63 3.44
CA ARG A 172 8.82 7.52 2.34
C ARG A 172 9.03 6.73 1.06
N THR A 173 9.77 5.62 1.17
CA THR A 173 10.10 4.74 0.04
C THR A 173 9.10 3.60 -0.10
N PHE A 174 8.43 3.25 1.00
CA PHE A 174 7.57 2.08 1.20
C PHE A 174 8.29 0.78 0.82
N LEU A 175 9.60 0.77 1.07
CA LEU A 175 10.37 -0.45 1.00
C LEU A 175 10.11 -1.23 2.27
N PRO A 176 9.78 -2.53 2.18
CA PRO A 176 9.68 -3.39 3.34
C PRO A 176 10.94 -3.33 4.20
N GLN A 177 10.75 -3.48 5.50
CA GLN A 177 11.75 -3.36 6.54
C GLN A 177 11.79 -4.65 7.32
N THR A 178 12.99 -5.06 7.69
CA THR A 178 13.22 -6.24 8.52
C THR A 178 13.89 -5.82 9.81
N GLY A 179 13.80 -6.67 10.82
CA GLY A 179 14.43 -6.42 12.11
C GLY A 179 13.59 -6.89 13.27
N ARG A 180 14.17 -6.76 14.46
CA ARG A 180 13.51 -7.14 15.70
C ARG A 180 12.61 -6.02 16.21
N ILE A 181 11.41 -6.37 16.63
CA ILE A 181 10.49 -5.46 17.30
C ILE A 181 10.98 -5.29 18.74
N GLU A 182 11.66 -4.18 19.04
CA GLU A 182 12.20 -3.90 20.37
C GLU A 182 11.15 -3.39 21.35
N ARG A 183 10.09 -2.77 20.83
CA ARG A 183 8.94 -2.31 21.60
C ARG A 183 7.69 -2.41 20.74
N LEU A 184 6.60 -2.94 21.31
CA LEU A 184 5.29 -2.94 20.66
C LEU A 184 4.20 -2.64 21.69
N ARG A 185 3.59 -1.46 21.56
CA ARG A 185 2.40 -1.07 22.30
C ARG A 185 1.29 -0.80 21.32
N LEU A 186 0.29 -1.67 21.31
CA LEU A 186 -0.92 -1.53 20.50
C LEU A 186 -2.05 -0.87 21.33
N PRO A 187 -2.98 -0.15 20.68
CA PRO A 187 -4.07 0.55 21.35
C PRO A 187 -5.13 -0.43 21.86
N ALA A 188 -5.87 -0.05 22.91
CA ALA A 188 -6.96 -0.86 23.47
C ALA A 188 -8.36 -0.34 23.12
N GLY A 189 -8.47 0.91 22.63
CA GLY A 189 -9.75 1.57 22.35
C GLY A 189 -10.42 1.21 21.01
N VAL A 190 -9.75 0.39 20.21
CA VAL A 190 -10.16 -0.05 18.86
C VAL A 190 -9.85 -1.54 18.71
N ARG A 191 -10.43 -2.20 17.70
CA ARG A 191 -10.06 -3.58 17.38
C ARG A 191 -8.65 -3.59 16.78
N VAL A 192 -7.85 -4.55 17.20
CA VAL A 192 -6.49 -4.75 16.67
C VAL A 192 -6.32 -6.23 16.35
N ASP A 193 -6.08 -6.53 15.07
CA ASP A 193 -5.72 -7.86 14.61
C ASP A 193 -4.21 -7.84 14.33
N ALA A 194 -3.39 -8.39 15.24
CA ALA A 194 -1.93 -8.45 15.13
C ALA A 194 -1.42 -9.89 15.05
N GLY A 195 -0.40 -10.10 14.21
CA GLY A 195 0.25 -11.41 14.02
C GLY A 195 1.64 -11.52 14.66
N VAL A 196 2.05 -10.50 15.42
CA VAL A 196 3.38 -10.37 16.03
C VAL A 196 3.29 -9.78 17.44
N GLU A 197 4.31 -10.04 18.26
CA GLU A 197 4.44 -9.53 19.62
C GLU A 197 5.77 -8.76 19.81
N GLU A 198 5.89 -8.04 20.93
CA GLU A 198 7.16 -7.42 21.31
C GLU A 198 8.25 -8.48 21.44
N GLY A 199 9.38 -8.28 20.76
CA GLY A 199 10.52 -9.17 20.75
C GLY A 199 10.62 -10.08 19.54
N ASP A 200 9.56 -10.19 18.72
CA ASP A 200 9.56 -10.93 17.46
C ASP A 200 10.47 -10.32 16.40
N GLU A 201 10.82 -11.12 15.40
CA GLU A 201 11.64 -10.71 14.26
C GLU A 201 10.82 -10.70 12.97
N ILE A 202 10.83 -9.55 12.28
CA ILE A 202 10.24 -9.40 10.96
C ILE A 202 11.28 -9.83 9.93
N GLY A 203 11.09 -11.03 9.39
CA GLY A 203 11.96 -11.64 8.37
C GLY A 203 11.51 -11.39 6.93
N LEU A 204 12.29 -11.89 5.97
CA LEU A 204 12.05 -11.68 4.53
C LEU A 204 11.03 -12.65 3.89
N ALA A 205 10.66 -13.72 4.61
CA ALA A 205 9.87 -14.83 4.06
C ALA A 205 8.36 -14.56 4.00
N TYR A 206 7.90 -13.55 4.75
CA TYR A 206 6.49 -13.23 4.91
C TYR A 206 6.22 -11.78 4.57
N ASP A 207 4.93 -11.47 4.45
CA ASP A 207 4.43 -10.12 4.26
C ASP A 207 4.80 -9.23 5.48
N PRO A 208 5.16 -7.94 5.28
CA PRO A 208 5.57 -7.04 6.35
C PRO A 208 4.43 -6.56 7.28
N LEU A 209 3.20 -7.05 7.14
CA LEU A 209 2.05 -6.61 7.94
C LEU A 209 2.26 -6.97 9.42
N ILE A 210 2.24 -5.96 10.27
CA ILE A 210 2.38 -6.08 11.72
C ILE A 210 1.00 -6.24 12.35
N ALA A 211 0.09 -5.32 12.02
CA ALA A 211 -1.25 -5.28 12.58
C ALA A 211 -2.23 -4.54 11.67
N LYS A 212 -3.51 -4.90 11.81
CA LYS A 212 -4.64 -4.10 11.30
C LYS A 212 -5.25 -3.38 12.49
N LEU A 213 -5.39 -2.06 12.40
CA LEU A 213 -6.06 -1.24 13.42
C LEU A 213 -7.41 -0.81 12.86
N VAL A 214 -8.48 -1.20 13.53
CA VAL A 214 -9.85 -1.06 13.03
C VAL A 214 -10.71 -0.31 14.03
N ALA A 215 -11.11 0.90 13.68
CA ALA A 215 -11.96 1.74 14.50
C ALA A 215 -13.39 1.72 13.97
N HIS A 216 -14.35 1.56 14.88
CA HIS A 216 -15.78 1.74 14.60
C HIS A 216 -16.31 2.96 15.35
N GLY A 217 -17.21 3.71 14.72
CA GLY A 217 -17.82 4.90 15.28
C GLY A 217 -19.26 5.06 14.82
N ARG A 218 -20.01 5.92 15.50
CA ARG A 218 -21.42 6.22 15.13
C ARG A 218 -21.53 6.99 13.82
N SER A 219 -20.44 7.64 13.41
CA SER A 219 -20.26 8.31 12.14
C SER A 219 -18.84 8.07 11.64
N ARG A 220 -18.62 8.36 10.35
CA ARG A 220 -17.29 8.31 9.75
C ARG A 220 -16.26 9.19 10.46
N ASP A 221 -16.65 10.40 10.85
CA ASP A 221 -15.78 11.31 11.59
C ASP A 221 -15.40 10.77 12.98
N ASP A 222 -16.37 10.18 13.69
CA ASP A 222 -16.13 9.54 15.00
C ASP A 222 -15.15 8.36 14.84
N ALA A 223 -15.35 7.52 13.82
CA ALA A 223 -14.45 6.41 13.52
C ALA A 223 -13.03 6.89 13.15
N LEU A 224 -12.91 7.94 12.33
CA LEU A 224 -11.63 8.58 11.98
C LEU A 224 -10.91 9.15 13.20
N ASP A 225 -11.63 9.84 14.09
CA ASP A 225 -11.05 10.43 15.31
C ASP A 225 -10.58 9.34 16.28
N ARG A 226 -11.36 8.28 16.45
CA ARG A 226 -10.97 7.10 17.26
C ARG A 226 -9.76 6.39 16.67
N LEU A 227 -9.70 6.23 15.35
CA LEU A 227 -8.55 5.64 14.66
C LEU A 227 -7.30 6.51 14.82
N ALA A 228 -7.45 7.84 14.68
CA ALA A 228 -6.35 8.78 14.87
C ALA A 228 -5.79 8.72 16.30
N ALA A 229 -6.65 8.65 17.31
CA ALA A 229 -6.25 8.48 18.71
C ALA A 229 -5.52 7.13 18.94
N ALA A 230 -6.06 6.04 18.39
CA ALA A 230 -5.45 4.72 18.48
C ALA A 230 -4.04 4.68 17.83
N LEU A 231 -3.87 5.33 16.68
CA LEU A 231 -2.58 5.48 16.01
C LEU A 231 -1.61 6.33 16.84
N ASP A 232 -2.06 7.34 17.58
CA ASP A 232 -1.21 8.14 18.48
C ASP A 232 -0.74 7.34 19.70
N GLU A 233 -1.59 6.45 20.24
CA GLU A 233 -1.26 5.55 21.34
C GLU A 233 -0.31 4.41 20.92
N THR A 234 -0.28 4.09 19.64
CA THR A 234 0.56 3.02 19.09
C THR A 234 2.04 3.38 19.17
N GLU A 235 2.86 2.51 19.75
CA GLU A 235 4.31 2.66 19.78
C GLU A 235 4.98 1.42 19.20
N ILE A 236 5.92 1.64 18.29
CA ILE A 236 6.78 0.59 17.76
C ILE A 236 8.23 1.08 17.66
N ALA A 237 9.17 0.26 18.09
CA ALA A 237 10.61 0.52 18.00
C ALA A 237 11.36 -0.74 17.54
N GLY A 238 12.60 -0.55 17.08
CA GLY A 238 13.46 -1.62 16.56
C GLY A 238 13.31 -1.90 15.06
N VAL A 239 12.14 -1.62 14.48
CA VAL A 239 11.88 -1.70 13.04
C VAL A 239 11.25 -0.41 12.52
N THR A 240 11.62 -0.02 11.30
CA THR A 240 11.00 1.13 10.61
C THR A 240 9.61 0.74 10.12
N THR A 241 8.62 1.60 10.35
CA THR A 241 7.21 1.32 10.00
C THR A 241 6.51 2.47 9.31
N ASN A 242 5.40 2.15 8.65
CA ASN A 242 4.54 3.14 7.99
C ASN A 242 3.67 3.94 8.99
N LEU A 243 3.80 3.72 10.31
CA LEU A 243 3.00 4.38 11.35
C LEU A 243 2.95 5.91 11.24
N PRO A 244 4.06 6.64 10.99
CA PRO A 244 4.01 8.10 10.81
C PRO A 244 3.18 8.51 9.59
N PHE A 245 3.20 7.69 8.53
CA PHE A 245 2.39 7.91 7.33
C PHE A 245 0.90 7.68 7.63
N LEU A 246 0.54 6.61 8.34
CA LEU A 246 -0.85 6.35 8.73
C LEU A 246 -1.43 7.49 9.58
N ARG A 247 -0.64 8.02 10.53
CA ARG A 247 -1.02 9.19 11.34
C ARG A 247 -1.29 10.43 10.50
N TRP A 248 -0.52 10.65 9.44
CA TRP A 248 -0.75 11.74 8.49
C TRP A 248 -2.01 11.46 7.65
N LEU A 249 -2.17 10.23 7.16
CA LEU A 249 -3.21 9.82 6.23
C LEU A 249 -4.61 10.03 6.81
N VAL A 250 -4.89 9.51 8.00
CA VAL A 250 -6.22 9.62 8.65
C VAL A 250 -6.59 11.06 9.01
N ARG A 251 -5.61 11.97 9.01
CA ARG A 251 -5.80 13.41 9.27
C ARG A 251 -5.81 14.25 7.99
N HIS A 252 -5.56 13.64 6.84
CA HIS A 252 -5.50 14.37 5.58
C HIS A 252 -6.88 14.92 5.20
N PRO A 253 -7.00 16.21 4.81
CA PRO A 253 -8.31 16.83 4.54
C PRO A 253 -9.16 16.09 3.51
N LEU A 254 -8.57 15.61 2.40
CA LEU A 254 -9.31 14.86 1.37
C LEU A 254 -9.79 13.49 1.87
N VAL A 255 -9.01 12.82 2.72
CA VAL A 255 -9.43 11.55 3.33
C VAL A 255 -10.57 11.82 4.30
N ARG A 256 -10.48 12.87 5.12
CA ARG A 256 -11.58 13.27 6.02
C ARG A 256 -12.84 13.70 5.26
N ALA A 257 -12.71 14.31 4.09
CA ALA A 257 -13.83 14.65 3.23
C ALA A 257 -14.46 13.45 2.50
N GLY A 258 -13.76 12.30 2.43
CA GLY A 258 -14.24 11.13 1.67
C GLY A 258 -14.02 11.26 0.16
N GLU A 259 -13.04 12.08 -0.25
CA GLU A 259 -12.76 12.42 -1.65
C GLU A 259 -11.54 11.67 -2.22
N ALA A 260 -11.00 10.71 -1.47
CA ALA A 260 -9.83 9.96 -1.90
C ALA A 260 -10.16 8.99 -3.04
N THR A 261 -9.36 9.02 -4.10
CA THR A 261 -9.44 8.12 -5.26
C THR A 261 -8.27 7.14 -5.25
N THR A 262 -8.28 6.19 -6.18
CA THR A 262 -7.12 5.28 -6.41
C THR A 262 -5.82 6.00 -6.77
N ALA A 263 -5.88 7.25 -7.22
CA ALA A 263 -4.71 8.08 -7.52
C ALA A 263 -4.21 8.90 -6.31
N PHE A 264 -4.94 8.91 -5.19
CA PHE A 264 -4.70 9.81 -4.05
C PHE A 264 -3.24 9.82 -3.58
N LEU A 265 -2.63 8.65 -3.37
CA LEU A 265 -1.25 8.55 -2.88
C LEU A 265 -0.19 8.91 -3.93
N VAL A 266 -0.56 8.93 -5.21
CA VAL A 266 0.30 9.40 -6.32
C VAL A 266 0.26 10.92 -6.39
N GLU A 267 -0.94 11.51 -6.27
CA GLU A 267 -1.16 12.97 -6.29
C GLU A 267 -0.65 13.65 -5.01
N HIS A 268 -0.75 12.96 -3.88
CA HIS A 268 -0.36 13.43 -2.55
C HIS A 268 0.69 12.51 -1.93
N PRO A 269 1.91 12.46 -2.49
CA PRO A 269 2.97 11.61 -1.94
C PRO A 269 3.28 12.02 -0.49
N PRO A 270 3.45 11.07 0.43
CA PRO A 270 3.54 11.38 1.85
C PRO A 270 4.85 12.09 2.22
N LEU A 271 4.78 12.78 3.37
CA LEU A 271 5.84 13.40 4.17
C LEU A 271 7.17 13.65 3.44
N SER A 272 7.37 14.92 3.04
CA SER A 272 8.68 15.53 2.91
C SER A 272 9.53 15.26 4.18
N PRO A 273 10.87 15.22 4.08
CA PRO A 273 11.73 14.92 5.22
C PRO A 273 11.32 15.71 6.46
N ARG A 274 11.14 15.01 7.59
CA ARG A 274 10.91 15.66 8.88
C ARG A 274 12.02 16.69 9.06
N ALA A 275 11.66 17.97 9.23
CA ALA A 275 12.63 18.97 9.66
C ALA A 275 13.34 18.39 10.89
N LEU A 276 14.66 18.23 10.82
CA LEU A 276 15.44 17.67 11.92
C LEU A 276 15.00 18.36 13.20
N LEU A 277 14.35 17.60 14.11
CA LEU A 277 14.02 18.12 15.42
C LEU A 277 15.35 18.41 16.08
N ARG A 278 15.67 19.69 16.04
CA ARG A 278 16.91 20.26 16.48
C ARG A 278 16.83 20.12 18.01
N ALA A 279 17.50 19.12 18.60
CA ALA A 279 17.46 18.83 20.04
C ALA A 279 17.55 20.13 20.89
N PRO A 280 16.83 20.26 22.01
CA PRO A 280 16.91 21.46 22.86
C PRO A 280 18.36 21.86 23.11
N SER A 281 18.66 23.17 23.18
CA SER A 281 20.05 23.69 23.23
C SER A 281 20.92 23.00 24.30
N ALA A 282 20.32 22.59 25.41
CA ALA A 282 20.96 21.84 26.49
C ALA A 282 21.63 20.52 26.05
N TRP A 283 21.11 19.87 25.01
CA TRP A 283 21.61 18.59 24.48
C TRP A 283 22.49 18.75 23.23
N ARG A 284 22.69 19.98 22.74
CA ARG A 284 23.56 20.24 21.57
C ARG A 284 25.03 20.38 21.91
N ARG A 285 25.36 20.47 23.20
CA ARG A 285 26.74 20.59 23.67
C ARG A 285 27.18 19.26 24.26
N PRO A 286 28.42 18.81 24.01
CA PRO A 286 28.97 17.68 24.73
C PRO A 286 28.95 18.02 26.23
N TRP A 287 28.14 17.30 26.98
CA TRP A 287 28.23 17.31 28.43
C TRP A 287 29.08 16.11 28.84
N ARG A 288 30.03 16.36 29.75
CA ARG A 288 30.84 15.31 30.34
C ARG A 288 30.46 15.23 31.81
N LEU A 289 29.97 14.08 32.25
CA LEU A 289 29.80 13.83 33.68
C LEU A 289 31.20 13.74 34.31
N ASN A 290 31.48 14.61 35.28
CA ASN A 290 32.75 14.70 36.01
C ASN A 290 34.01 15.11 35.22
N LEU A 291 33.88 15.86 34.11
CA LEU A 291 35.04 16.48 33.45
C LEU A 291 34.77 17.96 33.13
N PRO A 292 35.81 18.82 33.15
CA PRO A 292 35.68 20.22 32.77
C PRO A 292 35.28 20.37 31.29
N ALA A 293 34.56 21.45 30.98
CA ALA A 293 34.19 21.78 29.61
C ALA A 293 35.45 21.96 28.75
N PRO A 294 35.50 21.40 27.53
CA PRO A 294 36.63 21.63 26.64
C PRO A 294 36.71 23.12 26.26
N PRO A 295 37.93 23.65 26.02
CA PRO A 295 38.08 25.00 25.47
C PRO A 295 37.37 25.10 24.12
N PRO A 296 36.80 26.27 23.78
CA PRO A 296 36.12 26.47 22.50
C PRO A 296 37.07 26.13 21.35
N ALA A 297 36.60 25.30 20.42
CA ALA A 297 37.35 25.04 19.20
C ALA A 297 37.48 26.35 18.40
N PRO A 298 38.63 26.59 17.75
CA PRO A 298 38.74 27.68 16.78
C PRO A 298 37.66 27.49 15.69
N PRO A 299 37.13 28.59 15.12
CA PRO A 299 36.19 28.50 14.02
C PRO A 299 36.81 27.67 12.88
N PRO A 300 36.03 26.82 12.20
CA PRO A 300 36.53 26.02 11.09
C PRO A 300 37.11 26.94 10.01
N ASP A 301 38.25 26.53 9.47
CA ASP A 301 38.89 27.20 8.35
C ASP A 301 37.98 27.05 7.11
N VAL A 302 37.42 28.19 6.67
CA VAL A 302 36.50 28.28 5.54
C VAL A 302 37.14 27.80 4.23
N ASP A 303 38.47 27.90 4.10
CA ASP A 303 39.21 27.43 2.93
C ASP A 303 39.41 25.90 2.98
N ALA A 304 39.57 25.31 4.18
CA ALA A 304 39.68 23.86 4.34
C ALA A 304 38.35 23.12 4.13
N GLU A 305 37.20 23.78 4.34
CA GLU A 305 35.87 23.18 4.15
C GLU A 305 35.37 23.28 2.71
N SER A 306 35.78 24.32 1.98
CA SER A 306 35.43 24.51 0.57
C SER A 306 36.14 23.52 -0.37
N HIS A 307 37.24 22.88 0.09
CA HIS A 307 37.87 21.75 -0.59
C HIS A 307 37.21 20.38 -0.33
N ARG A 308 36.22 20.27 0.56
CA ARG A 308 35.47 19.02 0.79
C ARG A 308 34.20 18.86 -0.05
N HIS A 309 33.70 19.94 -0.65
CA HIS A 309 32.59 19.92 -1.60
C HIS A 309 33.09 20.14 -3.04
N GLY A 310 34.09 19.36 -3.44
CA GLY A 310 34.34 19.12 -4.85
C GLY A 310 33.19 18.29 -5.42
N THR A 311 32.19 18.96 -5.96
CA THR A 311 31.08 18.38 -6.71
C THR A 311 31.65 17.53 -7.85
N THR A 312 31.52 16.21 -7.76
CA THR A 312 31.72 15.30 -8.89
C THR A 312 30.53 15.49 -9.85
N ILE A 313 30.63 16.48 -10.73
CA ILE A 313 29.72 16.65 -11.86
C ILE A 313 30.36 15.87 -13.01
N GLY A 314 29.80 14.70 -13.31
CA GLY A 314 30.27 13.74 -14.31
C GLY A 314 30.79 12.46 -13.65
N GLY A 315 29.89 11.58 -13.22
CA GLY A 315 30.28 10.31 -12.60
C GLY A 315 29.18 9.26 -12.77
N SER A 316 29.56 8.12 -13.35
CA SER A 316 28.74 6.91 -13.35
C SER A 316 28.20 6.63 -11.94
N SER A 317 26.89 6.45 -11.84
CA SER A 317 26.16 6.17 -10.60
C SER A 317 25.62 4.75 -10.65
N THR A 318 26.01 3.93 -9.68
CA THR A 318 25.51 2.56 -9.55
C THR A 318 24.22 2.54 -8.74
N VAL A 319 23.13 2.14 -9.37
CA VAL A 319 21.87 1.79 -8.70
C VAL A 319 22.02 0.40 -8.10
N THR A 320 21.76 0.28 -6.79
CA THR A 320 21.92 -0.97 -6.03
C THR A 320 20.58 -1.50 -5.53
N ALA A 321 20.54 -2.79 -5.20
CA ALA A 321 19.38 -3.46 -4.64
C ALA A 321 19.08 -2.87 -3.26
N PRO A 322 17.90 -2.29 -3.02
CA PRO A 322 17.59 -1.66 -1.73
C PRO A 322 17.48 -2.68 -0.58
N MET A 323 17.20 -3.94 -0.92
CA MET A 323 17.06 -5.04 0.02
C MET A 323 17.35 -6.38 -0.70
N PRO A 324 17.60 -7.46 0.06
CA PRO A 324 17.70 -8.79 -0.53
C PRO A 324 16.37 -9.20 -1.19
N GLY A 325 16.45 -9.81 -2.37
CA GLY A 325 15.27 -10.23 -3.13
C GLY A 325 15.61 -11.04 -4.38
N THR A 326 14.59 -11.47 -5.11
CA THR A 326 14.74 -12.14 -6.41
C THR A 326 14.42 -11.15 -7.53
N VAL A 327 15.25 -11.05 -8.56
CA VAL A 327 14.95 -10.21 -9.73
C VAL A 327 13.84 -10.88 -10.54
N ILE A 328 12.69 -10.24 -10.65
CA ILE A 328 11.57 -10.77 -11.46
C ILE A 328 11.70 -10.31 -12.90
N ARG A 329 12.03 -9.02 -13.09
CA ARG A 329 12.12 -8.41 -14.42
C ARG A 329 13.18 -7.32 -14.46
N VAL A 330 13.84 -7.20 -15.61
CA VAL A 330 14.77 -6.13 -15.93
C VAL A 330 14.12 -5.30 -17.04
N GLU A 331 13.86 -4.02 -16.77
CA GLU A 331 13.07 -3.12 -17.63
C GLU A 331 13.93 -2.32 -18.61
N VAL A 332 15.26 -2.41 -18.49
CA VAL A 332 16.22 -1.62 -19.27
C VAL A 332 17.35 -2.50 -19.81
N ALA A 333 17.94 -2.05 -20.91
CA ALA A 333 19.13 -2.66 -21.50
C ALA A 333 20.31 -1.67 -21.50
N PRO A 334 21.56 -2.14 -21.53
CA PRO A 334 22.72 -1.28 -21.76
C PRO A 334 22.55 -0.41 -23.01
N GLY A 335 22.87 0.88 -22.89
CA GLY A 335 22.70 1.91 -23.92
C GLY A 335 21.32 2.57 -23.94
N ALA A 336 20.36 2.15 -23.12
CA ALA A 336 19.04 2.76 -23.08
C ALA A 336 19.05 4.12 -22.35
N GLU A 337 18.36 5.12 -22.91
CA GLU A 337 18.05 6.36 -22.19
C GLU A 337 16.93 6.13 -21.16
N THR A 338 17.09 6.73 -19.99
CA THR A 338 16.15 6.62 -18.88
C THR A 338 15.76 8.01 -18.39
N LYS A 339 14.50 8.15 -17.93
CA LYS A 339 14.02 9.35 -17.25
C LYS A 339 14.17 9.19 -15.74
N ALA A 340 14.24 10.30 -15.02
CA ALA A 340 14.12 10.28 -13.56
C ALA A 340 12.82 9.57 -13.16
N ARG A 341 12.92 8.69 -12.16
CA ARG A 341 11.85 7.81 -11.66
C ARG A 341 11.32 6.77 -12.65
N GLN A 342 11.99 6.53 -13.78
CA GLN A 342 11.68 5.38 -14.63
C GLN A 342 12.08 4.06 -13.94
N PRO A 343 11.24 3.03 -13.91
CA PRO A 343 11.62 1.70 -13.43
C PRO A 343 12.80 1.11 -14.21
N LEU A 344 13.75 0.49 -13.50
CA LEU A 344 14.94 -0.15 -14.08
C LEU A 344 14.90 -1.67 -13.89
N VAL A 345 14.59 -2.12 -12.67
CA VAL A 345 14.54 -3.54 -12.29
C VAL A 345 13.38 -3.73 -11.32
N VAL A 346 12.66 -4.84 -11.41
CA VAL A 346 11.60 -5.24 -10.47
C VAL A 346 12.11 -6.41 -9.63
N LEU A 347 12.14 -6.24 -8.31
CA LEU A 347 12.52 -7.27 -7.35
C LEU A 347 11.28 -7.88 -6.68
N GLU A 348 11.30 -9.17 -6.39
CA GLU A 348 10.42 -9.82 -5.43
C GLU A 348 11.13 -9.88 -4.08
N ALA A 349 10.55 -9.26 -3.07
CA ALA A 349 10.96 -9.47 -1.69
C ALA A 349 9.73 -9.41 -0.80
N MET A 350 9.68 -10.25 0.24
CA MET A 350 8.56 -10.26 1.19
C MET A 350 7.19 -10.46 0.51
N LYS A 351 7.17 -11.27 -0.56
CA LYS A 351 6.00 -11.55 -1.43
C LYS A 351 5.42 -10.32 -2.15
N MET A 352 6.20 -9.25 -2.24
CA MET A 352 5.83 -8.00 -2.88
C MET A 352 6.77 -7.70 -4.05
N GLU A 353 6.21 -7.16 -5.13
CA GLU A 353 6.99 -6.61 -6.24
C GLU A 353 7.45 -5.18 -5.93
N ILE A 354 8.76 -4.95 -6.09
CA ILE A 354 9.43 -3.72 -5.71
C ILE A 354 10.22 -3.22 -6.93
N PRO A 355 9.67 -2.25 -7.68
CA PRO A 355 10.42 -1.61 -8.74
C PRO A 355 11.49 -0.68 -8.16
N VAL A 356 12.72 -0.87 -8.61
CA VAL A 356 13.87 0.00 -8.40
C VAL A 356 13.91 1.00 -9.54
N HIS A 357 13.93 2.30 -9.22
CA HIS A 357 13.79 3.36 -10.22
C HIS A 357 15.09 4.11 -10.43
N SER A 358 15.22 4.72 -11.60
CA SER A 358 16.30 5.64 -11.89
C SER A 358 16.23 6.89 -11.00
N PRO A 359 17.31 7.28 -10.32
CA PRO A 359 17.33 8.49 -9.51
C PRO A 359 17.32 9.78 -10.35
N PHE A 360 17.76 9.73 -11.61
CA PHE A 360 17.86 10.88 -12.52
C PHE A 360 17.68 10.45 -13.98
N ALA A 361 17.59 11.41 -14.91
CA ALA A 361 17.59 11.08 -16.34
C ALA A 361 19.03 10.85 -16.81
N GLY A 362 19.28 9.75 -17.53
CA GLY A 362 20.64 9.35 -17.94
C GLY A 362 20.64 8.09 -18.82
N THR A 363 21.82 7.64 -19.23
CA THR A 363 22.00 6.45 -20.08
C THR A 363 22.46 5.26 -19.25
N VAL A 364 21.87 4.08 -19.48
CA VAL A 364 22.29 2.84 -18.83
C VAL A 364 23.65 2.41 -19.39
N SER A 365 24.70 2.44 -18.60
CA SER A 365 26.03 1.97 -19.03
C SER A 365 26.16 0.46 -18.92
N ALA A 366 25.61 -0.14 -17.86
CA ALA A 366 25.64 -1.58 -17.61
C ALA A 366 24.43 -2.06 -16.81
N VAL A 367 24.04 -3.31 -17.03
CA VAL A 367 23.07 -4.05 -16.22
C VAL A 367 23.76 -5.30 -15.68
N HIS A 368 23.75 -5.48 -14.36
CA HIS A 368 24.52 -6.48 -13.64
C HIS A 368 23.71 -7.73 -13.25
N VAL A 369 22.41 -7.73 -13.55
CA VAL A 369 21.47 -8.77 -13.11
C VAL A 369 20.57 -9.24 -14.24
N SER A 370 20.07 -10.46 -14.11
CA SER A 370 19.09 -11.09 -14.99
C SER A 370 17.84 -11.53 -14.20
N ALA A 371 16.72 -11.71 -14.89
CA ALA A 371 15.52 -12.28 -14.28
C ALA A 371 15.82 -13.68 -13.69
N GLY A 372 15.36 -13.93 -12.48
CA GLY A 372 15.64 -15.13 -11.68
C GLY A 372 16.81 -14.99 -10.70
N ASP A 373 17.65 -13.96 -10.83
CA ASP A 373 18.81 -13.78 -9.94
C ASP A 373 18.39 -13.46 -8.51
N ARG A 374 19.06 -14.06 -7.52
CA ARG A 374 18.92 -13.67 -6.11
C ARG A 374 20.00 -12.65 -5.76
N VAL A 375 19.57 -11.47 -5.33
CA VAL A 375 20.46 -10.36 -4.97
C VAL A 375 20.42 -10.10 -3.46
N ALA A 376 21.57 -9.74 -2.89
CA ALA A 376 21.64 -9.22 -1.53
C ALA A 376 21.35 -7.71 -1.50
N GLY A 377 20.97 -7.18 -0.35
CA GLY A 377 20.87 -5.72 -0.16
C GLY A 377 22.23 -5.05 -0.41
N GLY A 378 22.21 -3.97 -1.20
CA GLY A 378 23.40 -3.25 -1.65
C GLY A 378 24.10 -3.84 -2.88
N ALA A 379 23.62 -4.97 -3.44
CA ALA A 379 24.20 -5.53 -4.66
C ALA A 379 23.99 -4.57 -5.86
N PRO A 380 24.99 -4.39 -6.75
CA PRO A 380 24.84 -3.54 -7.93
C PRO A 380 23.80 -4.13 -8.89
N LEU A 381 22.87 -3.31 -9.37
CA LEU A 381 21.83 -3.70 -10.33
C LEU A 381 22.08 -3.11 -11.70
N VAL A 382 22.20 -1.77 -11.77
CA VAL A 382 22.30 -1.01 -13.01
C VAL A 382 23.27 0.15 -12.79
N GLU A 383 24.15 0.42 -13.75
CA GLU A 383 24.97 1.62 -13.77
C GLU A 383 24.38 2.65 -14.74
N LEU A 384 24.38 3.91 -14.31
CA LEU A 384 23.83 5.04 -15.04
C LEU A 384 24.89 6.12 -15.24
N GLU A 385 24.97 6.63 -16.45
CA GLU A 385 25.74 7.83 -16.79
C GLU A 385 24.78 9.00 -16.96
N SER A 386 25.09 10.11 -16.30
CA SER A 386 24.30 11.36 -16.31
C SER A 386 24.49 12.16 -17.58
#